data_AF-A0A938DKQ5-F1
#
_entry.id   AF-A0A938DKQ5-F1
#
_cell.length_a   1.000
_cell.length_b   1.000
_cell.length_c   1.000
_cell.angle_alpha   90.00
_cell.angle_beta   90.00
_cell.angle_gamma   90.00
#
_symmetry.space_group_name_H-M   'P 1'
#
loop_
_entity.id
_entity.type
_entity.pdbx_description
1 polymer ?
#
loop_
_entity_poly.entity_id
_entity_poly.type
_entity_poly.pdbx_seq_one_letter_code
_entity_poly.pdbx_strand_id
1 'polypeptide(L)'
;MLSFRVATEDAEAATGWAGRLGIDRSQLLRDALRHHLVRLAGERDVDAWLIRPLDERERALADVADWGPAEDWSEWANRSDPPDGSGAPGSPDAAR
;
A
#
# COMPACT_ATOMS: atom_id res chain seq x y z
N MET A 1 -6.98 -13.82 23.47
CA MET A 1 -8.35 -13.37 23.14
C MET A 1 -8.57 -12.06 23.90
N LEU A 2 -8.86 -10.96 23.22
CA LEU A 2 -9.15 -9.67 23.85
C LEU A 2 -10.68 -9.56 24.01
N SER A 3 -11.15 -9.22 25.20
CA SER A 3 -12.57 -8.97 25.46
C SER A 3 -12.73 -7.57 26.02
N PHE A 4 -13.62 -6.80 25.43
CA PHE A 4 -13.93 -5.43 25.86
C PHE A 4 -15.43 -5.19 25.69
N ARG A 5 -15.95 -4.25 26.47
CA ARG A 5 -17.33 -3.81 26.30
C ARG A 5 -17.40 -2.77 25.19
N VAL A 6 -18.42 -2.90 24.38
CA VAL A 6 -18.73 -2.01 23.26
C VAL A 6 -20.22 -1.69 23.34
N ALA A 7 -20.60 -0.52 22.85
CA ALA A 7 -22.00 -0.15 22.78
C ALA A 7 -22.75 -1.09 21.83
N THR A 8 -24.05 -1.31 22.07
CA THR A 8 -24.84 -2.27 21.27
C THR A 8 -24.88 -1.85 19.80
N GLU A 9 -25.04 -0.55 19.56
CA GLU A 9 -25.05 0.07 18.24
C GLU A 9 -23.76 -0.20 17.45
N ASP A 10 -22.60 -0.11 18.11
CA ASP A 10 -21.29 -0.35 17.51
C ASP A 10 -21.10 -1.85 17.20
N ALA A 11 -21.59 -2.73 18.07
CA ALA A 11 -21.54 -4.18 17.86
C ALA A 11 -22.41 -4.61 16.67
N GLU A 12 -23.59 -4.01 16.53
CA GLU A 12 -24.50 -4.21 15.39
C GLU A 12 -23.89 -3.67 14.10
N ALA A 13 -23.32 -2.47 14.14
CA ALA A 13 -22.63 -1.86 13.00
C ALA A 13 -21.46 -2.75 12.53
N ALA A 14 -20.62 -3.23 13.46
CA ALA A 14 -19.51 -4.12 13.13
C ALA A 14 -20.00 -5.43 12.51
N THR A 15 -21.07 -6.01 13.02
CA THR A 15 -21.70 -7.22 12.46
C THR A 15 -22.23 -6.96 11.05
N GLY A 16 -22.93 -5.84 10.84
CA GLY A 16 -23.47 -5.46 9.53
C GLY A 16 -22.38 -5.21 8.48
N TRP A 17 -21.30 -4.52 8.86
CA TRP A 17 -20.16 -4.30 7.96
C TRP A 17 -19.41 -5.59 7.65
N ALA A 18 -19.16 -6.44 8.64
CA ALA A 18 -18.54 -7.75 8.44
C ALA A 18 -19.34 -8.59 7.44
N GLY A 19 -20.67 -8.60 7.58
CA GLY A 19 -21.57 -9.27 6.64
C GLY A 19 -21.50 -8.71 5.22
N ARG A 20 -21.50 -7.37 5.06
CA ARG A 20 -21.34 -6.72 3.74
C ARG A 20 -20.00 -6.99 3.08
N LEU A 21 -18.94 -7.08 3.87
CA LEU A 21 -17.58 -7.33 3.39
C LEU A 21 -17.28 -8.83 3.20
N GLY A 22 -18.17 -9.72 3.64
CA GLY A 22 -17.98 -11.17 3.55
C GLY A 22 -16.82 -11.69 4.43
N ILE A 23 -16.51 -10.98 5.52
CA ILE A 23 -15.41 -11.33 6.44
C ILE A 23 -15.95 -11.60 7.84
N ASP A 24 -15.12 -12.25 8.67
CA ASP A 24 -15.45 -12.44 10.07
C ASP A 24 -15.37 -11.13 10.87
N ARG A 25 -16.24 -10.97 11.86
CA ARG A 25 -16.24 -9.79 12.75
C ARG A 25 -14.91 -9.58 13.45
N SER A 26 -14.24 -10.66 13.88
CA SER A 26 -12.93 -10.56 14.53
C SER A 26 -11.84 -10.11 13.55
N GLN A 27 -11.96 -10.45 12.27
CA GLN A 27 -11.06 -9.95 11.23
C GLN A 27 -11.24 -8.45 11.05
N LEU A 28 -12.49 -7.98 10.89
CA LEU A 28 -12.79 -6.54 10.77
C LEU A 28 -12.20 -5.74 11.94
N LEU A 29 -12.43 -6.18 13.18
CA LEU A 29 -11.93 -5.48 14.37
C LEU A 29 -10.41 -5.52 14.48
N ARG A 30 -9.77 -6.63 14.08
CA ARG A 30 -8.30 -6.74 14.07
C ARG A 30 -7.69 -5.77 13.06
N ASP A 31 -8.31 -5.64 11.89
CA ASP A 31 -7.84 -4.75 10.83
C ASP A 31 -8.02 -3.28 11.22
N ALA A 32 -9.17 -2.93 11.79
CA ALA A 32 -9.42 -1.60 12.33
C ALA A 32 -8.41 -1.22 13.43
N LEU A 33 -8.16 -2.11 14.38
CA LEU A 33 -7.17 -1.89 15.44
C LEU A 33 -5.77 -1.70 14.86
N ARG A 34 -5.37 -2.55 13.91
CA ARG A 34 -4.07 -2.45 13.25
C ARG A 34 -3.89 -1.13 12.51
N HIS A 35 -4.90 -0.69 11.75
CA HIS A 35 -4.85 0.61 11.07
C HIS A 35 -4.75 1.77 12.07
N HIS A 36 -5.49 1.69 13.18
CA HIS A 36 -5.44 2.73 14.21
C HIS A 36 -4.06 2.80 14.89
N LEU A 37 -3.45 1.65 15.20
CA LEU A 37 -2.11 1.60 15.79
C LEU A 37 -1.04 2.12 14.83
N VAL A 38 -1.12 1.80 13.53
CA VAL A 38 -0.22 2.34 12.51
C VAL A 38 -0.35 3.86 12.42
N ARG A 39 -1.58 4.39 12.43
CA ARG A 39 -1.81 5.85 12.44
C ARG A 39 -1.18 6.51 13.67
N LEU A 40 -1.39 5.95 14.86
CA LEU A 40 -0.80 6.49 16.11
C LEU A 40 0.73 6.44 16.10
N ALA A 41 1.32 5.38 15.54
CA ALA A 41 2.77 5.27 15.39
C ALA A 41 3.29 6.35 14.42
N GLY A 42 2.62 6.56 13.28
CA GLY A 42 2.96 7.60 12.33
C GLY A 42 2.85 9.02 12.90
N GLU A 43 1.81 9.32 13.67
CA GLU A 43 1.66 10.62 14.36
C GLU A 43 2.83 10.87 15.33
N ARG A 44 3.20 9.84 16.09
CA ARG A 44 4.33 9.90 17.01
C ARG A 44 5.68 10.03 16.29
N ASP A 45 5.83 9.41 15.13
CA ASP A 45 7.03 9.55 14.30
C ASP A 45 7.13 10.99 13.76
N VAL A 46 6.03 11.57 13.28
CA VAL A 46 5.99 12.99 12.87
C VAL A 46 6.39 13.92 14.02
N ASP A 47 5.83 13.71 15.22
CA ASP A 47 6.23 14.48 16.40
C ASP A 47 7.72 14.30 16.73
N ALA A 48 8.26 13.09 16.58
CA ALA A 48 9.68 12.81 16.78
C ALA A 48 10.56 13.54 15.76
N TRP A 49 10.15 13.57 14.49
CA TRP A 49 10.83 14.33 13.42
C TRP A 49 10.76 15.85 13.64
N LEU A 50 9.66 16.37 14.22
CA LEU A 50 9.53 17.79 14.55
C LEU A 50 10.36 18.21 15.76
N ILE A 51 10.54 17.32 16.74
CA ILE A 51 11.26 17.60 17.98
C ILE A 51 12.76 17.34 17.85
N ARG A 52 13.18 16.42 16.97
CA ARG A 52 14.60 16.14 16.71
C ARG A 52 15.09 16.98 15.52
N PRO A 53 15.83 18.08 15.76
CA PRO A 53 16.53 18.73 14.66
C PRO A 53 17.48 17.72 13.99
N LEU A 54 17.50 17.71 12.66
CA LEU A 54 18.38 16.86 11.84
C LEU A 54 19.79 16.92 12.39
N ASP A 55 20.42 15.77 12.62
CA ASP A 55 21.80 15.73 13.05
C ASP A 55 22.74 16.20 11.91
N GLU A 56 24.01 16.44 12.24
CA GLU A 56 24.97 16.99 11.29
C GLU A 56 25.13 16.12 10.03
N ARG A 57 24.95 14.80 10.14
CA ARG A 57 25.07 13.87 9.01
C ARG A 57 23.83 13.90 8.14
N GLU A 58 22.65 13.95 8.75
CA GLU A 58 21.36 14.09 8.07
C GLU A 58 21.25 15.45 7.37
N ARG A 59 21.83 16.50 7.96
CA ARG A 59 21.88 17.85 7.38
C ARG A 59 22.83 17.92 6.17
N ALA A 60 23.97 17.22 6.24
CA ALA A 60 24.87 17.10 5.09
C ALA A 60 24.23 16.41 3.87
N LEU A 61 23.21 15.56 4.07
CA LEU A 61 22.41 15.01 2.96
C LEU A 61 21.48 16.05 2.32
N ALA A 62 21.00 17.04 3.07
CA ALA A 62 20.20 18.13 2.51
C ALA A 62 21.06 19.07 1.65
N ASP A 63 22.34 19.24 1.99
CA ASP A 63 23.30 20.02 1.19
C ASP A 63 23.62 19.34 -0.17
N VAL A 64 23.43 18.02 -0.26
CA VAL A 64 23.60 17.24 -1.50
C VAL A 64 22.35 17.30 -2.39
N ALA A 65 21.26 17.92 -1.93
CA ALA A 65 19.98 17.91 -2.62
C ALA A 65 19.86 18.86 -3.82
N ASP A 66 20.96 19.12 -4.53
CA ASP A 66 20.93 19.46 -5.95
C ASP A 66 20.80 18.15 -6.76
N TRP A 67 19.71 17.41 -6.47
CA TRP A 67 19.30 16.30 -7.32
C TRP A 67 18.85 16.95 -8.61
N GLY A 68 19.79 17.08 -9.56
CA GLY A 68 19.56 17.64 -10.88
C GLY A 68 18.32 17.03 -11.57
N PRO A 69 17.90 17.60 -12.71
CA PRO A 69 16.65 17.21 -13.36
C PRO A 69 16.56 15.69 -13.47
N ALA A 70 15.43 15.13 -13.00
CA ALA A 70 15.23 13.69 -12.95
C ALA A 70 15.54 13.08 -14.32
N GLU A 71 16.51 12.15 -14.36
CA GLU A 71 16.85 11.43 -15.57
C GLU A 71 15.59 10.72 -16.13
N ASP A 72 15.48 10.65 -17.45
CA ASP A 72 14.34 10.01 -18.10
C ASP A 72 14.48 8.48 -18.02
N TRP A 73 13.84 7.90 -17.01
CA TRP A 73 13.79 6.45 -16.80
C TRP A 73 12.80 5.73 -17.73
N SER A 74 12.26 6.38 -18.76
CA SER A 74 11.32 5.77 -19.71
C SER A 74 11.91 4.57 -20.47
N GLU A 75 13.24 4.52 -20.62
CA GLU A 75 14.02 3.37 -21.13
C GLU A 75 13.85 2.08 -20.29
N TRP A 76 13.53 2.20 -19.00
CA TRP A 76 13.13 1.06 -18.18
C TRP A 76 11.73 0.59 -18.57
N ALA A 77 10.77 1.53 -18.67
CA ALA A 77 9.36 1.22 -18.86
C ALA A 77 9.09 0.44 -20.16
N ASN A 78 9.79 0.80 -21.25
CA ASN A 78 9.65 0.17 -22.56
C ASN A 78 10.31 -1.22 -22.68
N ARG A 79 11.08 -1.66 -21.67
CA ARG A 79 11.73 -2.98 -21.66
C ARG A 79 10.76 -4.13 -21.31
N SER A 80 9.56 -3.79 -20.85
CA SER A 80 8.56 -4.78 -20.43
C SER A 80 7.72 -5.31 -21.60
N ASP A 81 7.92 -4.83 -22.83
CA ASP A 81 7.31 -5.46 -23.99
C ASP A 81 8.04 -6.78 -24.32
N PRO A 82 7.35 -7.93 -24.23
CA PRO A 82 7.91 -9.18 -24.70
C PRO A 82 8.16 -9.05 -26.22
N PRO A 83 9.24 -9.65 -26.77
CA PRO A 83 9.41 -9.72 -28.21
C PRO A 83 8.18 -10.43 -28.80
N ASP A 84 7.43 -9.66 -29.59
CA ASP A 84 6.30 -10.04 -30.41
C ASP A 84 6.12 -11.56 -30.62
N GLY A 85 5.02 -12.07 -30.06
CA GLY A 85 4.48 -13.41 -30.29
C GLY A 85 3.56 -13.49 -31.51
N SER A 86 3.81 -12.73 -32.58
CA SER A 86 3.09 -12.84 -33.86
C SER A 86 3.75 -13.85 -34.79
N GLY A 87 3.35 -15.11 -34.62
CA GLY A 87 3.63 -16.20 -35.55
C GLY A 87 2.61 -17.32 -35.40
N ALA A 88 1.32 -17.01 -35.44
CA ALA A 88 0.28 -18.03 -35.54
C ALA A 88 0.17 -18.50 -37.01
N PRO A 89 0.54 -19.74 -37.37
CA PRO A 89 0.07 -20.32 -38.63
C PRO A 89 -1.40 -20.70 -38.46
N GLY A 90 -2.24 -20.15 -39.32
CA GLY A 90 -3.65 -20.51 -39.40
C GLY A 90 -3.86 -22.01 -39.63
N SER A 91 -4.84 -22.55 -38.93
CA SER A 91 -5.58 -23.76 -39.29
C SER A 91 -7.02 -23.52 -38.85
N PRO A 92 -8.05 -24.13 -39.49
CA PRO A 92 -8.00 -25.23 -40.46
C PRO A 92 -8.89 -25.03 -41.72
N ASP A 93 -8.78 -25.99 -42.65
CA ASP A 93 -9.89 -26.64 -43.38
C ASP A 93 -9.95 -26.53 -44.93
N ALA A 94 -10.25 -27.72 -45.51
CA ALA A 94 -10.87 -28.04 -46.80
C ALA A 94 -10.08 -28.09 -48.13
N ALA A 95 -10.21 -29.27 -48.76
CA ALA A 95 -10.15 -29.59 -50.20
C ALA A 95 -8.78 -29.90 -50.86
N ARG A 96 -8.34 -31.16 -50.76
CA ARG A 96 -8.41 -32.16 -51.84
C ARG A 96 -7.81 -33.50 -51.43
#